data_AF-A0A2T4JDA4-F1
#
_entry.id   AF-A0A2T4JDA4-F1
#
_cell.length_a   1.000
_cell.length_b   1.000
_cell.length_c   1.000
_cell.angle_alpha   90.00
_cell.angle_beta   90.00
_cell.angle_gamma   90.00
#
_symmetry.space_group_name_H-M   'P 1'
#
loop_
_entity.id
_entity.type
_entity.pdbx_description
1 polymer ?
#
loop_
_entity_poly.entity_id
_entity_poly.type
_entity_poly.pdbx_seq_one_letter_code
_entity_poly.pdbx_strand_id
1 'polypeptide(L)'
;MIRTTITLDDELAAELEAYVARSPVQNRSEAIRDLIRRGLAVEPAARPDQGCFAVVSCAVDQTMPELAKRIREGRLARHSEILLHTSIPINHGETVDISVLRGDFARVSDYAAQLFLERGVRHGAAGLIPVEEHVETHAHEGEEPHSHTHLRVQQSF
;
A
#
# COMPACT_ATOMS: atom_id res chain seq x y z
N MET A 1 26.23 -1.46 -5.64
CA MET A 1 25.31 -2.34 -6.38
C MET A 1 25.91 -3.75 -6.40
N ILE A 2 25.16 -4.77 -6.01
CA ILE A 2 25.60 -6.18 -5.96
C ILE A 2 24.97 -6.92 -7.14
N ARG A 3 25.72 -7.81 -7.80
CA ARG A 3 25.21 -8.66 -8.88
C ARG A 3 24.86 -10.03 -8.31
N THR A 4 23.60 -10.45 -8.50
CA THR A 4 23.08 -11.73 -8.00
C THR A 4 22.60 -12.57 -9.18
N THR A 5 22.93 -13.86 -9.18
CA THR A 5 22.42 -14.86 -10.13
C THR A 5 21.43 -15.75 -9.38
N ILE A 6 20.24 -15.93 -9.95
CA ILE A 6 19.13 -16.68 -9.35
C ILE A 6 18.66 -17.70 -10.38
N THR A 7 18.44 -18.94 -9.95
CA THR A 7 17.82 -19.99 -10.76
C THR A 7 16.32 -19.99 -10.52
N LEU A 8 15.54 -20.06 -11.59
CA LEU A 8 14.08 -20.14 -11.57
C LEU A 8 13.68 -21.41 -12.33
N ASP A 9 12.55 -22.01 -11.97
CA ASP A 9 11.92 -23.02 -12.82
C ASP A 9 11.38 -22.40 -14.12
N ASP A 10 11.10 -23.26 -15.10
CA ASP A 10 10.72 -22.84 -16.44
C ASP A 10 9.38 -22.06 -16.48
N GLU A 11 8.45 -22.40 -15.59
CA GLU A 11 7.13 -21.76 -15.51
C GLU A 11 7.26 -20.32 -14.99
N LEU A 12 7.96 -20.15 -13.87
CA LEU A 12 8.20 -18.84 -13.26
C LEU A 12 9.10 -17.95 -14.15
N ALA A 13 10.07 -18.54 -14.85
CA ALA A 13 10.87 -17.83 -15.82
C ALA A 13 10.01 -17.28 -16.98
N ALA A 14 9.05 -18.07 -17.48
CA ALA A 14 8.15 -17.64 -18.53
C ALA A 14 7.20 -16.52 -18.06
N GLU A 15 6.68 -16.61 -16.84
CA GLU A 15 5.87 -15.53 -16.25
C GLU A 15 6.64 -14.22 -16.09
N LEU A 16 7.89 -14.31 -15.64
CA LEU A 16 8.77 -13.15 -15.51
C LEU A 16 9.04 -12.49 -16.87
N GLU A 17 9.36 -13.27 -17.91
CA GLU A 17 9.57 -12.73 -19.25
C GLU A 17 8.29 -12.06 -19.78
N ALA A 18 7.13 -12.68 -19.56
CA ALA A 18 5.85 -12.09 -19.95
C ALA A 18 5.57 -10.79 -19.19
N TYR A 19 5.95 -10.70 -17.91
CA TYR A 19 5.86 -9.46 -17.13
C TYR A 19 6.79 -8.37 -17.67
N VAL A 20 8.07 -8.71 -17.92
CA VAL A 20 9.08 -7.78 -18.46
C VAL A 20 8.62 -7.22 -19.81
N ALA A 21 8.08 -8.06 -20.69
CA ALA A 21 7.60 -7.66 -22.01
C ALA A 21 6.42 -6.67 -21.96
N ARG A 22 5.61 -6.69 -20.90
CA ARG A 22 4.48 -5.77 -20.69
C ARG A 22 4.89 -4.50 -19.94
N SER A 23 6.09 -4.46 -19.37
CA SER A 23 6.56 -3.35 -18.56
C SER A 23 6.97 -2.18 -19.45
N PRO A 24 6.60 -0.93 -19.14
CA PRO A 24 7.05 0.24 -19.90
C PRO A 24 8.55 0.54 -19.72
N VAL A 25 9.24 -0.22 -18.88
CA VAL A 25 10.64 0.00 -18.49
C VAL A 25 11.56 -0.87 -19.35
N GLN A 26 12.57 -0.26 -19.98
CA GLN A 26 13.34 -0.88 -21.07
C GLN A 26 14.31 -2.01 -20.66
N ASN A 27 14.42 -2.38 -19.38
CA ASN A 27 15.39 -3.40 -18.97
C ASN A 27 14.87 -4.44 -17.95
N ARG A 28 15.24 -5.71 -18.19
CA ARG A 28 14.89 -6.87 -17.36
C ARG A 28 15.33 -6.71 -15.89
N SER A 29 16.50 -6.12 -15.65
CA SER A 29 17.03 -5.92 -14.29
C SER A 29 16.20 -4.95 -13.46
N GLU A 30 15.54 -3.99 -14.10
CA GLU A 30 14.72 -2.96 -13.46
C GLU A 30 13.31 -3.46 -13.21
N ALA A 31 12.73 -4.21 -14.15
CA ALA A 31 11.50 -4.95 -13.92
C ALA A 31 11.64 -5.95 -12.75
N ILE A 32 12.75 -6.70 -12.69
CA ILE A 32 13.06 -7.59 -11.57
C ILE A 32 13.25 -6.79 -10.28
N ARG A 33 13.97 -5.66 -10.30
CA ARG A 33 14.17 -4.81 -9.12
C ARG A 33 12.85 -4.27 -8.58
N ASP A 34 11.94 -3.86 -9.46
CA ASP A 34 10.62 -3.38 -9.09
C ASP A 34 9.76 -4.49 -8.49
N LEU A 35 9.76 -5.70 -9.09
CA LEU A 35 9.10 -6.87 -8.52
C LEU A 35 9.67 -7.24 -7.14
N ILE A 36 10.99 -7.25 -6.99
CA ILE A 36 11.65 -7.51 -5.70
C ILE A 36 11.30 -6.41 -4.70
N ARG A 37 11.31 -5.13 -5.09
CA ARG A 37 10.96 -4.02 -4.20
C ARG A 37 9.51 -4.13 -3.73
N ARG A 38 8.58 -4.49 -4.63
CA ARG A 38 7.17 -4.72 -4.28
C ARG A 38 6.99 -5.96 -3.40
N GLY A 39 7.70 -7.04 -3.68
CA GLY A 39 7.66 -8.26 -2.87
C GLY A 39 8.27 -8.10 -1.48
N LEU A 40 9.37 -7.35 -1.37
CA LEU A 40 10.05 -7.06 -0.10
C LEU A 40 9.41 -5.90 0.68
N ALA A 41 8.63 -5.03 0.02
CA ALA A 41 7.79 -4.04 0.69
C ALA A 41 6.71 -4.66 1.59
N VAL A 42 6.47 -5.97 1.45
CA VAL A 42 5.53 -6.76 2.24
C VAL A 42 6.20 -7.35 3.50
N GLU A 43 7.50 -7.13 3.75
CA GLU A 43 8.22 -7.64 4.93
C GLU A 43 8.65 -6.49 5.88
N PRO A 44 7.83 -6.19 6.90
CA PRO A 44 7.99 -5.04 7.77
C PRO A 44 7.88 -5.49 9.22
N ALA A 45 8.49 -6.63 9.54
CA ALA A 45 8.56 -7.12 10.92
C ALA A 45 9.52 -6.28 11.78
N ALA A 46 10.37 -5.44 11.16
CA ALA A 46 11.45 -4.76 11.87
C ALA A 46 11.01 -3.50 12.65
N ARG A 47 9.90 -2.83 12.27
CA ARG A 47 9.50 -1.53 12.86
C ARG A 47 7.97 -1.36 12.89
N PRO A 48 7.25 -2.03 13.81
CA PRO A 48 5.79 -1.97 13.89
C PRO A 48 5.24 -0.56 14.17
N ASP A 49 6.01 0.25 14.91
CA ASP A 49 5.65 1.62 15.31
C ASP A 49 6.11 2.70 14.30
N GLN A 50 6.63 2.29 13.14
CA GLN A 50 7.04 3.24 12.10
C GLN A 50 5.80 3.91 11.49
N GLY A 51 5.83 5.25 11.38
CA GLY A 51 4.79 5.98 10.66
C GLY A 51 4.67 5.50 9.21
N CYS A 52 3.45 5.26 8.74
CA CYS A 52 3.19 4.66 7.45
C CYS A 52 1.91 5.22 6.82
N PHE A 53 1.93 5.34 5.49
CA PHE A 53 0.72 5.45 4.69
C PHE A 53 0.44 4.12 4.00
N ALA A 54 -0.83 3.77 3.87
CA ALA A 54 -1.25 2.58 3.12
C ALA A 54 -2.26 2.98 2.05
N VAL A 55 -2.06 2.48 0.84
CA VAL A 55 -3.07 2.47 -0.23
C VAL A 55 -3.60 1.06 -0.34
N VAL A 56 -4.83 0.85 0.11
CA VAL A 56 -5.50 -0.45 0.11
C VAL A 56 -6.54 -0.48 -1.01
N SER A 57 -6.45 -1.46 -1.89
CA SER A 57 -7.46 -1.68 -2.94
C SER A 57 -8.00 -3.11 -2.89
N CYS A 58 -9.28 -3.26 -3.18
CA CYS A 58 -9.92 -4.57 -3.30
C CYS A 58 -11.21 -4.50 -4.11
N ALA A 59 -11.64 -5.62 -4.67
CA ALA A 59 -12.99 -5.78 -5.20
C ALA A 59 -13.93 -6.27 -4.08
N VAL A 60 -15.12 -5.69 -3.98
CA VAL A 60 -16.09 -5.95 -2.91
C VAL A 60 -17.44 -6.35 -3.50
N ASP A 61 -17.97 -7.48 -3.06
CA ASP A 61 -19.35 -7.90 -3.34
C ASP A 61 -20.35 -7.12 -2.48
N GLN A 62 -20.97 -6.11 -3.09
CA GLN A 62 -21.96 -5.24 -2.45
C GLN A 62 -23.33 -5.92 -2.27
N THR A 63 -23.55 -7.09 -2.88
CA THR A 63 -24.80 -7.84 -2.68
C THR A 63 -24.85 -8.51 -1.31
N MET A 64 -23.72 -8.56 -0.58
CA MET A 64 -23.60 -9.13 0.75
C MET A 64 -23.81 -8.06 1.85
N PRO A 65 -24.98 -7.98 2.52
CA PRO A 65 -25.28 -6.87 3.44
C PRO A 65 -24.36 -6.82 4.66
N GLU A 66 -23.98 -7.99 5.18
CA GLU A 66 -23.08 -8.12 6.33
C GLU A 66 -21.66 -7.64 6.00
N LEU A 67 -21.19 -7.84 4.75
CA LEU A 67 -19.89 -7.32 4.31
C LEU A 67 -19.92 -5.80 4.23
N ALA A 68 -20.94 -5.24 3.58
CA ALA A 68 -21.11 -3.79 3.48
C ALA A 68 -21.19 -3.12 4.86
N LYS A 69 -21.82 -3.79 5.84
CA LYS A 69 -21.85 -3.35 7.23
C LYS A 69 -20.46 -3.38 7.86
N ARG A 70 -19.74 -4.50 7.79
CA ARG A 70 -18.40 -4.63 8.38
C ARG A 70 -17.40 -3.64 7.80
N ILE A 71 -17.42 -3.40 6.49
CA ILE A 71 -16.56 -2.38 5.85
C ILE A 71 -16.87 -0.98 6.39
N ARG A 72 -18.16 -0.61 6.48
CA ARG A 72 -18.56 0.69 7.05
C ARG A 72 -18.13 0.84 8.51
N GLU A 73 -18.37 -0.18 9.33
CA GLU A 73 -18.01 -0.18 10.76
C GLU A 73 -16.49 -0.14 10.95
N GLY A 74 -15.75 -0.94 10.18
CA GLY A 74 -14.29 -0.94 10.17
C GLY A 74 -13.71 0.42 9.80
N ARG A 75 -14.33 1.10 8.82
CA ARG A 75 -14.00 2.48 8.45
C ARG A 75 -14.27 3.47 9.57
N LEU A 76 -15.46 3.40 10.17
CA LEU A 76 -15.87 4.34 11.22
C LEU A 76 -15.01 4.20 12.48
N ALA A 77 -14.68 2.96 12.85
CA ALA A 77 -13.76 2.66 13.94
C ALA A 77 -12.35 3.25 13.70
N ARG A 78 -11.98 3.47 12.45
CA ARG A 78 -10.67 4.00 12.01
C ARG A 78 -10.77 5.35 11.33
N HIS A 79 -11.79 6.14 11.67
CA HIS A 79 -12.03 7.45 11.03
C HIS A 79 -10.86 8.43 11.18
N SER A 80 -10.00 8.28 12.19
CA SER A 80 -8.79 9.09 12.36
C SER A 80 -7.61 8.61 11.48
N GLU A 81 -7.62 7.35 11.05
CA GLU A 81 -6.55 6.74 10.26
C GLU A 81 -6.88 6.78 8.75
N ILE A 82 -8.16 6.72 8.38
CA ILE A 82 -8.60 6.71 6.98
C ILE A 82 -8.73 8.13 6.47
N LEU A 83 -7.82 8.51 5.58
CA LEU A 83 -7.76 9.81 4.93
C LEU A 83 -8.72 9.92 3.75
N LEU A 84 -8.90 8.82 3.03
CA LEU A 84 -9.76 8.73 1.86
C LEU A 84 -10.33 7.32 1.75
N HIS A 85 -11.58 7.22 1.33
CA HIS A 85 -12.12 5.98 0.82
C HIS A 85 -13.09 6.27 -0.32
N THR A 86 -12.96 5.52 -1.41
CA THR A 86 -13.87 5.59 -2.56
C THR A 86 -14.26 4.17 -2.99
N SER A 87 -15.51 4.02 -3.43
CA SER A 87 -16.05 2.78 -3.98
C SER A 87 -16.50 3.06 -5.41
N ILE A 88 -15.94 2.33 -6.36
CA ILE A 88 -16.19 2.53 -7.79
C ILE A 88 -17.03 1.35 -8.27
N PRO A 89 -18.32 1.54 -8.63
CA PRO A 89 -19.13 0.45 -9.14
C PRO A 89 -18.60 -0.04 -10.49
N ILE A 90 -18.42 -1.36 -10.63
CA ILE A 90 -17.99 -1.98 -11.89
C ILE A 90 -19.13 -2.74 -12.57
N ASN A 91 -20.12 -3.19 -11.79
CA ASN A 91 -21.34 -3.82 -12.26
C ASN A 91 -22.44 -3.70 -11.18
N HIS A 92 -23.52 -4.47 -11.31
CA HIS A 92 -24.68 -4.42 -10.42
C HIS A 92 -24.43 -5.01 -9.02
N GLY A 93 -23.34 -5.75 -8.82
CA GLY A 93 -23.04 -6.45 -7.56
C GLY A 93 -21.67 -6.17 -6.98
N GLU A 94 -20.74 -5.58 -7.74
CA GLU A 94 -19.36 -5.41 -7.32
C GLU A 94 -18.88 -3.96 -7.43
N THR A 95 -18.05 -3.55 -6.47
CA THR A 95 -17.27 -2.31 -6.52
C THR A 95 -15.78 -2.61 -6.46
N VAL A 96 -14.96 -1.68 -6.95
CA VAL A 96 -13.56 -1.57 -6.58
C VAL A 96 -13.44 -0.50 -5.52
N ASP A 97 -13.05 -0.90 -4.32
CA ASP A 97 -12.86 -0.03 -3.18
C ASP A 97 -11.38 0.34 -3.06
N ILE A 98 -11.11 1.63 -2.85
CA ILE A 98 -9.76 2.17 -2.64
C ILE A 98 -9.78 2.99 -1.35
N SER A 99 -8.89 2.68 -0.42
CA SER A 99 -8.72 3.40 0.85
C SER A 99 -7.28 3.90 0.99
N VAL A 100 -7.12 5.14 1.43
CA VAL A 100 -5.82 5.70 1.86
C VAL A 100 -5.84 5.84 3.37
N LEU A 101 -4.89 5.21 4.04
CA LEU A 101 -4.73 5.25 5.49
C LEU A 101 -3.40 5.91 5.88
N ARG A 102 -3.37 6.52 7.07
CA ARG A 102 -2.17 6.95 7.77
C ARG A 102 -2.22 6.41 9.19
N GLY A 103 -1.13 5.81 9.63
CA GLY A 103 -0.98 5.30 10.99
C GLY A 103 0.34 4.57 11.15
N ASP A 104 0.49 3.85 12.26
CA ASP A 104 1.66 3.01 12.46
C ASP A 104 1.61 1.81 11.51
N PHE A 105 2.78 1.38 11.08
CA PHE A 105 2.97 0.31 10.13
C PHE A 105 2.13 -0.93 10.48
N ALA A 106 2.19 -1.41 11.73
CA ALA A 106 1.46 -2.59 12.16
C ALA A 106 -0.06 -2.42 12.05
N ARG A 107 -0.58 -1.24 12.43
CA ARG A 107 -2.03 -0.98 12.42
C ARG A 107 -2.60 -0.97 11.01
N VAL A 108 -1.91 -0.31 10.08
CA VAL A 108 -2.38 -0.19 8.69
C VAL A 108 -2.26 -1.51 7.93
N SER A 109 -1.20 -2.29 8.20
CA SER A 109 -1.02 -3.62 7.61
C SER A 109 -2.02 -4.64 8.16
N ASP A 110 -2.24 -4.67 9.48
CA ASP A 110 -3.24 -5.55 10.11
C ASP A 110 -4.65 -5.28 9.58
N TYR A 111 -5.02 -4.00 9.42
CA TYR A 111 -6.32 -3.65 8.86
C TYR A 111 -6.49 -4.16 7.42
N ALA A 112 -5.48 -3.98 6.57
CA ALA A 112 -5.52 -4.49 5.21
C ALA A 112 -5.63 -6.03 5.18
N ALA A 113 -4.84 -6.72 6.00
CA ALA A 113 -4.88 -8.17 6.12
C ALA A 113 -6.26 -8.67 6.58
N GLN A 114 -6.85 -8.05 7.61
CA GLN A 114 -8.20 -8.39 8.07
C GLN A 114 -9.26 -8.16 6.99
N LEU A 115 -9.18 -7.05 6.27
CA LEU A 115 -10.11 -6.75 5.17
C LEU A 115 -10.02 -7.80 4.05
N PHE A 116 -8.83 -8.29 3.72
CA PHE A 116 -8.66 -9.29 2.67
C PHE A 116 -9.15 -10.69 3.04
N LEU A 117 -9.31 -10.97 4.34
CA LEU A 117 -9.88 -12.22 4.85
C LEU A 117 -11.42 -12.22 4.84
N GLU A 118 -12.05 -11.08 4.59
CA GLU A 118 -13.50 -10.97 4.57
C GLU A 118 -14.11 -11.71 3.37
N ARG A 119 -15.12 -12.54 3.64
CA ARG A 119 -15.87 -13.21 2.57
C ARG A 119 -16.57 -12.16 1.70
N GLY A 120 -16.31 -12.21 0.40
CA GLY A 120 -16.83 -11.24 -0.58
C GLY A 120 -15.84 -10.13 -0.92
N VAL A 121 -14.67 -10.10 -0.27
CA VAL A 121 -13.52 -9.31 -0.70
C VAL A 121 -12.63 -10.15 -1.62
N ARG A 122 -12.20 -9.57 -2.73
CA ARG A 122 -11.41 -10.23 -3.77
C ARG A 122 -10.29 -9.32 -4.24
N HIS A 123 -9.21 -9.92 -4.74
CA HIS A 123 -8.10 -9.17 -5.35
C HIS A 123 -7.53 -8.06 -4.45
N GLY A 124 -7.45 -8.32 -3.14
CA GLY A 124 -6.91 -7.37 -2.16
C GLY A 124 -5.42 -7.10 -2.38
N ALA A 125 -5.04 -5.83 -2.38
CA ALA A 125 -3.65 -5.39 -2.43
C ALA A 125 -3.43 -4.18 -1.50
N ALA A 126 -2.28 -4.15 -0.82
CA ALA A 126 -1.88 -3.03 0.01
C ALA A 126 -0.50 -2.53 -0.42
N GLY A 127 -0.43 -1.27 -0.83
CA GLY A 127 0.82 -0.54 -1.03
C GLY A 127 1.17 0.21 0.24
N LEU A 128 2.22 -0.20 0.93
CA LEU A 128 2.68 0.43 2.17
C LEU A 128 3.79 1.43 1.85
N ILE A 129 3.78 2.58 2.52
CA ILE A 129 4.65 3.73 2.25
C ILE A 129 5.17 4.26 3.58
N PRO A 130 6.34 3.79 4.04
CA PRO A 130 6.95 4.25 5.28
C PRO A 130 7.31 5.74 5.20
N VAL A 131 7.07 6.46 6.30
CA VAL A 131 7.37 7.87 6.44
C VAL A 131 8.07 8.14 7.77
N GLU A 132 8.99 9.10 7.77
CA GLU A 132 9.59 9.66 8.98
C GLU A 132 9.12 11.10 9.19
N GLU A 133 8.89 11.45 10.45
CA GLU A 133 8.61 12.82 10.86
C GLU A 133 9.91 13.57 11.14
N HIS A 134 10.10 14.68 10.44
CA HIS A 134 11.21 15.61 10.67
C HIS A 134 10.64 16.95 11.12
N VAL A 135 11.07 17.41 12.29
CA VAL A 135 10.80 18.79 12.73
C VAL A 135 11.83 19.68 12.07
N GLU A 136 11.39 20.57 11.18
CA GLU A 136 12.24 21.61 10.60
C GLU A 136 11.82 22.97 11.14
N THR A 137 12.81 23.83 11.38
CA THR A 137 12.60 25.23 11.72
C THR A 137 13.03 26.08 10.54
N HIS A 138 12.11 26.84 9.96
CA HIS A 138 12.44 27.78 8.88
C HIS A 138 11.56 29.02 8.93
N ALA A 139 11.99 30.05 8.19
CA ALA A 139 11.26 31.29 8.00
C ALA A 139 10.73 31.35 6.56
N HIS A 140 9.46 31.68 6.39
CA HIS A 140 8.91 32.08 5.09
C HIS A 140 9.17 33.56 4.86
N GLU A 141 9.10 34.00 3.60
CA GLU A 141 9.41 35.38 3.23
C GLU A 141 8.44 36.36 3.95
N GLY A 142 8.97 37.14 4.90
CA GLY A 142 8.20 38.08 5.71
C GLY A 142 7.66 37.54 7.05
N GLU A 143 7.97 36.30 7.42
CA GLU A 143 7.55 35.70 8.71
C GLU A 143 8.74 35.39 9.62
N GLU A 144 8.50 35.39 10.94
CA GLU A 144 9.49 34.91 11.90
C GLU A 144 9.70 33.39 11.79
N PRO A 145 10.90 32.88 12.12
CA PRO A 145 11.18 31.46 12.08
C PRO A 145 10.22 30.68 12.98
N HIS A 146 9.59 29.66 12.43
CA HIS A 146 8.72 28.77 13.18
C HIS A 146 9.08 27.31 12.89
N SER A 147 8.72 26.42 13.82
CA SER A 147 8.97 24.99 13.69
C SER A 147 7.71 24.27 13.27
N HIS A 148 7.81 23.40 12.27
CA HIS A 148 6.73 22.50 11.90
C HIS A 148 7.26 21.15 11.44
N THR A 149 6.38 20.15 11.50
CA THR A 149 6.71 18.77 11.16
C THR A 149 6.47 18.54 9.68
N HIS A 150 7.49 18.04 8.99
CA HIS A 150 7.40 17.50 7.64
C HIS A 150 7.43 15.97 7.67
N LEU A 151 6.59 15.36 6.83
CA LEU A 151 6.69 13.94 6.55
C LEU A 151 7.61 13.72 5.36
N ARG A 152 8.60 12.85 5.51
CA ARG A 152 9.46 12.39 4.41
C ARG A 152 9.24 10.91 4.16
N VAL A 153 9.00 10.56 2.90
CA VAL A 153 8.90 9.16 2.46
C VAL A 153 10.29 8.53 2.50
N GLN A 154 10.41 7.37 3.15
CA GLN A 154 11.68 6.65 3.20
C GLN A 154 12.00 5.99 1.84
N GLN A 155 13.29 5.89 1.50
CA GLN A 155 13.72 5.23 0.25
C GLN A 155 13.66 3.69 0.33
N SER A 156 13.55 3.14 1.53
CA SER A 156 13.39 1.72 1.84
C SER A 156 12.54 1.57 3.11
N PHE A 157 11.99 0.37 3.31
CA PHE A 157 11.45 -0.05 4.60
C PHE A 157 12.56 -0.28 5.63
#